data_AF-A0A485B8X2-F1
#
_entry.id   AF-A0A485B8X2-F1
#
_cell.length_a   1.000
_cell.length_b   1.000
_cell.length_c   1.000
_cell.angle_alpha   90.00
_cell.angle_beta   90.00
_cell.angle_gamma   90.00
#
_symmetry.space_group_name_H-M   'P 1'
#
loop_
_entity.id
_entity.type
_entity.pdbx_description
1 polymer ?
#
loop_
_entity_poly.entity_id
_entity_poly.type
_entity_poly.pdbx_seq_one_letter_code
_entity_poly.pdbx_strand_id
1 'polypeptide(L)'
;MPSSPHADIADIRFAQEQVRNFAQHQRDSMKDIEVETLPGVILGHKNIPVSAAGCYVPGGKYPLLASAHMSIITAKVAGVPRIVTCAPPFNGKPAPAIVVAQHMAGADEIYCLGGIQAVAAMAVGH
;
A
#
# COMPACT_ATOMS: atom_id res chain seq x y z
N MET A 1 -4.31 16.17 24.09
CA MET A 1 -2.95 16.78 24.10
C MET A 1 -2.32 16.49 22.74
N PRO A 2 -1.59 17.42 22.10
CA PRO A 2 -0.88 17.09 20.87
C PRO A 2 0.22 16.07 21.23
N SER A 3 0.20 14.91 20.59
CA SER A 3 1.24 13.89 20.71
C SER A 3 2.58 14.45 20.23
N SER A 4 3.68 14.03 20.86
CA SER A 4 5.03 14.37 20.43
C SER A 4 5.31 13.74 19.06
N PRO A 5 6.07 14.38 18.15
CA PRO A 5 6.43 13.81 16.85
C PRO A 5 7.04 12.39 16.93
N HIS A 6 7.71 12.07 18.05
CA HIS A 6 8.27 10.75 18.31
C HIS A 6 7.20 9.69 18.65
N ALA A 7 6.11 10.09 19.31
CA ALA A 7 4.98 9.20 19.59
C ALA A 7 4.26 8.82 18.29
N ASP A 8 4.07 9.78 17.38
CA ASP A 8 3.39 9.54 16.10
C ASP A 8 4.13 8.50 15.23
N ILE A 9 5.47 8.52 15.20
CA ILE A 9 6.26 7.54 14.44
C ILE A 9 6.20 6.15 15.08
N ALA A 10 6.18 6.06 16.40
CA ALA A 10 6.06 4.78 17.10
C ALA A 10 4.69 4.14 16.83
N ASP A 11 3.62 4.93 16.87
CA ASP A 11 2.26 4.48 16.57
C ASP A 11 2.12 4.01 15.12
N ILE A 12 2.69 4.78 14.17
CA ILE A 12 2.75 4.38 12.75
C ILE A 12 3.47 3.03 12.63
N ARG A 13 4.65 2.89 13.23
CA ARG A 13 5.44 1.65 13.15
C ARG A 13 4.67 0.46 13.69
N PHE A 14 4.08 0.60 14.87
CA PHE A 14 3.29 -0.43 15.52
C PHE A 14 2.13 -0.87 14.63
N ALA A 15 1.33 0.09 14.14
CA ALA A 15 0.20 -0.21 13.26
C ALA A 15 0.63 -0.92 11.97
N GLN A 16 1.71 -0.46 11.34
CA GLN A 16 2.25 -1.06 10.13
C GLN A 16 2.78 -2.47 10.36
N GLU A 17 3.41 -2.74 11.49
CA GLU A 17 3.88 -4.06 11.86
C GLU A 17 2.73 -5.05 12.01
N GLN A 18 1.63 -4.64 12.67
CA GLN A 18 0.44 -5.50 12.80
C GLN A 18 -0.20 -5.80 11.45
N VAL A 19 -0.34 -4.79 10.59
CA VAL A 19 -0.89 -4.99 9.23
C VAL A 19 0.02 -5.88 8.39
N ARG A 20 1.33 -5.66 8.44
CA ARG A 20 2.32 -6.47 7.71
C ARG A 20 2.28 -7.92 8.16
N ASN A 21 2.23 -8.15 9.47
CA ASN A 21 2.17 -9.49 10.05
C ASN A 21 0.94 -10.25 9.53
N PHE A 22 -0.25 -9.64 9.61
CA PHE A 22 -1.47 -10.29 9.15
C PHE A 22 -1.50 -10.48 7.63
N ALA A 23 -1.07 -9.47 6.86
CA ALA A 23 -0.95 -9.59 5.40
C ALA A 23 -0.01 -10.72 4.98
N GLN A 24 1.09 -10.94 5.73
CA GLN A 24 2.02 -12.03 5.47
C GLN A 24 1.34 -13.39 5.68
N HIS A 25 0.62 -13.56 6.79
CA HIS A 25 -0.15 -14.79 7.02
C HIS A 25 -1.19 -15.05 5.92
N GLN A 26 -1.86 -14.01 5.43
CA GLN A 26 -2.76 -14.14 4.28
C GLN A 26 -2.00 -14.57 3.02
N ARG A 27 -0.86 -13.94 2.71
CA ARG A 27 -0.01 -14.28 1.57
C ARG A 27 0.51 -15.72 1.61
N ASP A 28 0.90 -16.20 2.78
CA ASP A 28 1.44 -17.55 2.99
C ASP A 28 0.35 -18.62 2.91
N SER A 29 -0.91 -18.25 3.19
CA SER A 29 -2.07 -19.13 3.00
C SER A 29 -2.43 -19.34 1.53
N MET A 30 -2.06 -18.42 0.64
CA MET A 30 -2.28 -18.53 -0.80
C MET A 30 -1.21 -19.38 -1.46
N LYS A 31 -1.57 -20.63 -1.78
CA LYS A 31 -0.68 -21.60 -2.41
C LYS A 31 -1.02 -21.77 -3.88
N ASP A 32 0.02 -21.80 -4.70
CA ASP A 32 -0.09 -22.25 -6.08
C ASP A 32 -0.47 -23.73 -6.09
N ILE A 33 -1.19 -24.15 -7.13
CA ILE A 33 -1.65 -25.53 -7.29
C ILE A 33 -1.20 -25.96 -8.68
N GLU A 34 -0.58 -27.13 -8.76
CA GLU A 34 -0.28 -27.83 -9.99
C GLU A 34 -0.49 -29.32 -9.74
N VAL A 35 -1.40 -29.93 -10.48
CA VAL A 35 -1.81 -31.32 -10.29
C VAL A 35 -2.01 -31.98 -11.64
N GLU A 36 -1.43 -33.16 -11.82
CA GLU A 36 -1.73 -34.04 -12.94
C GLU A 36 -3.02 -34.82 -12.63
N THR A 37 -4.12 -34.50 -13.31
CA THR A 37 -5.44 -35.10 -13.02
C THR A 37 -5.71 -36.37 -13.83
N LEU A 38 -5.06 -36.49 -14.98
CA LEU A 38 -4.99 -37.66 -15.86
C LEU A 38 -3.58 -37.73 -16.45
N PRO A 39 -3.10 -38.90 -16.90
CA PRO A 39 -1.78 -39.00 -17.54
C PRO A 39 -1.60 -37.96 -18.66
N GLY A 40 -0.64 -37.06 -18.48
CA GLY A 40 -0.32 -35.96 -19.39
C GLY A 40 -1.18 -34.69 -19.27
N VAL A 41 -2.13 -34.62 -18.33
CA VAL A 41 -3.03 -33.46 -18.14
C VAL A 41 -2.72 -32.75 -16.83
N ILE A 42 -2.04 -31.62 -16.91
CA ILE A 42 -1.66 -30.78 -15.77
C ILE A 42 -2.63 -29.60 -15.65
N LEU A 43 -3.27 -29.46 -14.49
CA LEU A 43 -4.17 -28.36 -14.16
C LEU A 43 -3.68 -27.63 -12.90
N GLY A 44 -4.01 -26.36 -12.79
CA GLY A 44 -3.49 -25.56 -11.68
C GLY A 44 -3.91 -24.10 -11.69
N HIS A 45 -3.44 -23.38 -10.67
CA HIS A 45 -3.47 -21.92 -10.62
C HIS A 45 -2.15 -21.37 -10.11
N LYS A 46 -1.90 -20.09 -10.41
CA LYS A 46 -0.73 -19.37 -9.91
C LYS A 46 -1.14 -18.01 -9.39
N ASN A 47 -0.65 -17.64 -8.21
CA ASN A 47 -0.89 -16.35 -7.59
C ASN A 47 0.24 -15.39 -7.99
N ILE A 48 -0.03 -14.51 -8.93
CA ILE A 48 0.95 -13.57 -9.49
C ILE A 48 0.57 -12.15 -9.05
N PRO A 49 1.48 -11.39 -8.41
CA PRO A 49 1.21 -9.99 -8.09
C PRO A 49 1.05 -9.14 -9.35
N VAL A 50 0.24 -8.09 -9.25
CA VAL A 50 0.16 -7.07 -10.29
C VAL A 50 1.51 -6.37 -10.46
N SER A 51 1.79 -5.88 -11.67
CA SER A 51 3.04 -5.19 -11.99
C SER A 51 3.16 -3.81 -11.33
N ALA A 52 2.04 -3.15 -11.04
CA ALA A 52 2.01 -1.90 -10.30
C ALA A 52 0.70 -1.74 -9.52
N ALA A 53 0.74 -1.01 -8.41
CA ALA A 53 -0.43 -0.63 -7.62
C ALA A 53 -0.46 0.88 -7.38
N GLY A 54 -1.64 1.49 -7.58
CA GLY A 54 -1.93 2.86 -7.19
C GLY A 54 -2.67 2.92 -5.85
N CYS A 55 -2.09 3.59 -4.86
CA CYS A 55 -2.61 3.69 -3.50
C CYS A 55 -2.98 5.14 -3.18
N TYR A 56 -4.27 5.48 -3.22
CA TYR A 56 -4.74 6.81 -2.82
C TYR A 56 -4.87 6.90 -1.29
N VAL A 57 -4.21 7.89 -0.70
CA VAL A 57 -4.23 8.16 0.75
C VAL A 57 -4.98 9.47 0.98
N PRO A 58 -6.22 9.44 1.49
CA PRO A 58 -6.98 10.65 1.75
C PRO A 58 -6.26 11.56 2.75
N GLY A 59 -6.14 12.83 2.37
CA GLY A 59 -5.59 13.89 3.21
C GLY A 59 -6.62 15.01 3.45
N GLY A 60 -6.17 16.12 4.03
CA GLY A 60 -7.01 17.26 4.37
C GLY A 60 -6.83 17.66 5.84
N LYS A 61 -7.90 18.20 6.45
CA LYS A 61 -7.88 18.65 7.85
C LYS A 61 -7.57 17.52 8.85
N TYR A 62 -7.94 16.28 8.52
CA TYR A 62 -7.68 15.08 9.31
C TYR A 62 -7.00 14.04 8.42
N PRO A 63 -5.66 13.88 8.49
CA PRO A 63 -4.95 12.92 7.67
C PRO A 63 -5.35 11.48 8.05
N LEU A 64 -5.78 10.67 7.07
CA LEU A 64 -6.18 9.28 7.28
C LEU A 64 -4.99 8.32 7.08
N LEU A 65 -4.07 8.30 8.04
CA LEU A 65 -2.85 7.47 8.00
C LEU A 65 -3.15 5.96 7.85
N ALA A 66 -4.28 5.50 8.41
CA ALA A 66 -4.70 4.10 8.32
C ALA A 66 -4.79 3.59 6.87
N SER A 67 -5.20 4.45 5.92
CA SER A 67 -5.31 4.07 4.51
C SER A 67 -3.96 3.73 3.87
N ALA A 68 -2.88 4.42 4.28
CA ALA A 68 -1.52 4.11 3.83
C ALA A 68 -1.10 2.73 4.33
N HIS A 69 -1.40 2.39 5.58
CA HIS A 69 -1.06 1.10 6.16
C HIS A 69 -1.80 -0.04 5.43
N MET A 70 -3.09 0.11 5.18
CA MET A 70 -3.91 -0.97 4.61
C MET A 70 -3.69 -1.20 3.11
N SER A 71 -3.34 -0.17 2.34
CA SER A 71 -3.18 -0.30 0.88
C SER A 71 -1.74 -0.59 0.44
N ILE A 72 -0.77 0.17 0.95
CA ILE A 72 0.63 0.07 0.51
C ILE A 72 1.28 -1.21 1.05
N ILE A 73 1.04 -1.55 2.32
CA ILE A 73 1.67 -2.73 2.95
C ILE A 73 1.15 -4.01 2.32
N THR A 74 -0.15 -4.12 2.08
CA THR A 74 -0.74 -5.31 1.45
C THR A 74 -0.21 -5.50 0.04
N ALA A 75 -0.09 -4.43 -0.75
CA ALA A 75 0.57 -4.48 -2.06
C ALA A 75 2.05 -4.90 -1.96
N LYS A 76 2.80 -4.36 -0.97
CA LYS A 76 4.21 -4.72 -0.78
C LYS A 76 4.39 -6.17 -0.39
N VAL A 77 3.57 -6.67 0.54
CA VAL A 77 3.58 -8.08 0.98
C VAL A 77 3.15 -9.03 -0.15
N ALA A 78 2.21 -8.61 -1.01
CA ALA A 78 1.84 -9.38 -2.19
C ALA A 78 3.01 -9.54 -3.19
N GLY A 79 4.02 -8.68 -3.11
CA GLY A 79 5.18 -8.67 -4.02
C GLY A 79 5.02 -7.74 -5.21
N VAL A 80 4.16 -6.72 -5.11
CA VAL A 80 4.02 -5.71 -6.17
C VAL A 80 5.34 -4.93 -6.29
N PRO A 81 5.97 -4.88 -7.48
CA PRO A 81 7.30 -4.30 -7.63
C PRO A 81 7.29 -2.78 -7.73
N ARG A 82 6.14 -2.16 -8.06
CA ARG A 82 5.98 -0.70 -8.15
C ARG A 82 4.70 -0.23 -7.47
N ILE A 83 4.85 0.57 -6.42
CA ILE A 83 3.73 1.14 -5.66
C ILE A 83 3.79 2.65 -5.74
N VAL A 84 2.80 3.22 -6.42
CA VAL A 84 2.60 4.66 -6.52
C VAL A 84 1.56 5.06 -5.50
N THR A 85 1.80 6.13 -4.75
CA THR A 85 0.79 6.68 -3.84
C THR A 85 0.56 8.17 -4.08
N CYS A 86 -0.71 8.56 -3.97
CA CYS A 86 -1.15 9.93 -4.13
C CYS A 86 -1.83 10.39 -2.84
N ALA A 87 -1.49 11.58 -2.36
CA ALA A 87 -2.20 12.24 -1.26
C ALA A 87 -2.43 13.72 -1.58
N PRO A 88 -3.65 14.25 -1.35
CA PRO A 88 -3.94 15.65 -1.60
C PRO A 88 -3.09 16.56 -0.70
N PRO A 89 -2.55 17.68 -1.23
CA PRO A 89 -1.90 18.68 -0.39
C PRO A 89 -2.89 19.29 0.61
N PHE A 90 -2.38 19.66 1.80
CA PHE A 90 -3.08 20.49 2.75
C PHE A 90 -2.42 21.87 2.78
N ASN A 91 -3.19 22.93 2.50
CA ASN A 91 -2.66 24.30 2.34
C ASN A 91 -1.48 24.38 1.34
N GLY A 92 -1.59 23.65 0.22
CA GLY A 92 -0.57 23.63 -0.83
C GLY A 92 0.71 22.85 -0.49
N LYS A 93 0.76 22.12 0.63
CA LYS A 93 1.93 21.36 1.05
C LYS A 93 1.61 19.89 1.36
N PRO A 94 2.56 18.96 1.15
CA PRO A 94 2.43 17.60 1.66
C PRO A 94 2.32 17.60 3.18
N ALA A 95 1.45 16.74 3.73
CA ALA A 95 1.39 16.53 5.17
C ALA A 95 2.54 15.60 5.60
N PRO A 96 3.48 16.02 6.47
CA PRO A 96 4.67 15.23 6.80
C PRO A 96 4.36 13.83 7.34
N ALA A 97 3.35 13.71 8.21
CA ALA A 97 2.94 12.41 8.77
C ALA A 97 2.42 11.44 7.70
N ILE A 98 1.72 11.95 6.67
CA ILE A 98 1.25 11.12 5.55
C ILE A 98 2.45 10.60 4.75
N VAL A 99 3.40 11.49 4.42
CA VAL A 99 4.60 11.11 3.65
C VAL A 99 5.44 10.08 4.41
N VAL A 100 5.62 10.27 5.73
CA VAL A 100 6.31 9.30 6.59
C VAL A 100 5.59 7.96 6.60
N ALA A 101 4.26 7.95 6.78
CA ALA A 101 3.47 6.71 6.77
C ALA A 101 3.57 5.99 5.42
N GLN A 102 3.45 6.71 4.29
CA GLN A 102 3.57 6.16 2.94
C GLN A 102 4.96 5.54 2.70
N HIS A 103 6.01 6.27 3.06
CA HIS A 103 7.39 5.80 2.89
C HIS A 103 7.66 4.56 3.74
N MET A 104 7.32 4.59 5.04
CA MET A 104 7.50 3.44 5.94
C MET A 104 6.67 2.22 5.53
N ALA A 105 5.50 2.43 4.91
CA ALA A 105 4.68 1.34 4.40
C ALA A 105 5.32 0.62 3.21
N GLY A 106 6.21 1.31 2.47
CA GLY A 106 6.96 0.76 1.34
C GLY A 106 6.56 1.30 -0.03
N ALA A 107 6.01 2.51 -0.10
CA ALA A 107 5.75 3.18 -1.38
C ALA A 107 7.06 3.46 -2.12
N ASP A 108 7.05 3.25 -3.43
CA ASP A 108 8.19 3.51 -4.30
C ASP A 108 8.14 4.95 -4.86
N GLU A 109 6.93 5.47 -5.10
CA GLU A 109 6.70 6.85 -5.55
C GLU A 109 5.59 7.53 -4.74
N ILE A 110 5.81 8.78 -4.31
CA ILE A 110 4.86 9.56 -3.52
C ILE A 110 4.54 10.87 -4.26
N TYR A 111 3.30 11.04 -4.67
CA TYR A 111 2.79 12.25 -5.32
C TYR A 111 1.89 13.06 -4.39
N CYS A 112 2.19 14.35 -4.28
CA CYS A 112 1.31 15.30 -3.60
C CYS A 112 0.20 15.77 -4.56
N LEU A 113 -0.70 14.84 -4.89
CA LEU A 113 -1.78 15.01 -5.86
C LEU A 113 -3.08 14.41 -5.30
N GLY A 114 -4.18 15.15 -5.42
CA GLY A 114 -5.50 14.75 -4.93
C GLY A 114 -6.53 14.53 -6.03
N GLY A 115 -7.75 14.13 -5.67
CA GLY A 115 -8.92 14.18 -6.56
C GLY A 115 -8.85 13.26 -7.78
N ILE A 116 -9.69 13.56 -8.77
CA ILE A 116 -9.80 12.75 -10.00
C ILE A 116 -8.51 12.75 -10.82
N GLN A 117 -7.76 13.86 -10.79
CA GLN A 117 -6.46 13.97 -11.46
C GLN A 117 -5.41 13.03 -10.87
N ALA A 118 -5.45 12.74 -9.56
CA ALA A 118 -4.59 11.73 -8.95
C ALA A 118 -4.91 10.33 -9.43
N VAL A 119 -6.21 10.00 -9.53
CA VAL A 119 -6.67 8.71 -10.03
C VAL A 119 -6.29 8.55 -11.50
N ALA A 120 -6.51 9.59 -12.32
CA ALA A 120 -6.11 9.60 -13.72
C ALA A 120 -4.60 9.40 -13.88
N ALA A 121 -3.76 10.14 -13.15
CA ALA A 121 -2.31 10.02 -13.20
C ALA A 121 -1.81 8.61 -12.81
N MET A 122 -2.44 7.96 -11.84
CA MET A 122 -2.11 6.58 -11.47
C MET A 122 -2.60 5.55 -12.49
N ALA A 123 -3.72 5.82 -13.16
CA ALA A 123 -4.33 4.89 -14.12
C ALA A 123 -3.66 4.93 -15.50
N VAL A 124 -3.34 6.13 -16.01
CA VAL A 124 -2.86 6.34 -17.39
C VAL A 124 -1.38 6.71 -17.48
N GLY A 125 -0.72 6.94 -16.34
CA GLY A 125 0.64 7.48 -16.28
C GLY A 125 0.66 9.01 -16.17
N HIS A 126 1.86 9.53 -15.95
CA HIS A 126 2.15 10.96 -15.77
C HIS A 126 3.41 11.35 -16.54
#